data_AF-A0A7U4LNS0-F1
#
_entry.id   AF-A0A7U4LNS0-F1
#
_cell.length_a   1.000
_cell.length_b   1.000
_cell.length_c   1.000
_cell.angle_alpha   90.00
_cell.angle_beta   90.00
_cell.angle_gamma   90.00
#
_symmetry.space_group_name_H-M   'P 1'
#
loop_
_entity.id
_entity.type
_entity.pdbx_description
1 polymer ?
#
loop_
_entity_poly.entity_id
_entity_poly.type
_entity_poly.pdbx_seq_one_letter_code
_entity_poly.pdbx_strand_id
1 'polypeptide(L)'
;MKEFTFDFTSYRATVNSLSQFTGVDAVDIELFVHRNAYDYDSLLDKLIHQYNINLDSLDIRNLYLKTIQVTTNGDNCKSINKYGLLNTQEAIKKDTYLARYLKSKEIEIDFEKESINYKGRVYYRSKENSRKVDLCCTKLFSIMHYPINAFIYSDNVLNYPGMVRERPELIGNLAEAFDKSIERDWIKNSQCFLIVIKVNINDLDYTTFTDNKVEFEDDKEIVVKEWLIERSIDLIHDLKLRGWHSDIYAYMNSKHKVELENIIDTIKIND
;
A
#
# COMPACT_ATOMS: atom_id res chain seq x y z
N MET A 1 15.60 -6.31 20.95
CA MET A 1 15.08 -4.95 20.67
C MET A 1 13.57 -5.02 20.61
N LYS A 2 12.87 -3.94 20.99
CA LYS A 2 11.41 -3.89 20.98
C LYS A 2 10.94 -3.50 19.58
N GLU A 3 9.96 -4.22 19.04
CA GLU A 3 9.25 -3.83 17.82
C GLU A 3 8.58 -2.47 18.01
N PHE A 4 8.66 -1.61 17.00
CA PHE A 4 7.95 -0.33 16.97
C PHE A 4 7.11 -0.23 15.70
N THR A 5 5.82 0.07 15.85
CA THR A 5 4.92 0.33 14.72
C THR A 5 4.62 1.82 14.65
N PHE A 6 5.03 2.45 13.55
CA PHE A 6 4.70 3.83 13.22
C PHE A 6 3.29 3.88 12.60
N ASP A 7 2.42 4.72 13.15
CA ASP A 7 1.01 4.78 12.79
C ASP A 7 0.65 6.19 12.31
N PHE A 8 0.44 6.32 11.00
CA PHE A 8 0.00 7.57 10.37
C PHE A 8 -1.52 7.68 10.29
N THR A 9 -2.31 6.70 10.73
CA THR A 9 -3.74 6.58 10.39
C THR A 9 -4.65 7.69 10.94
N SER A 10 -4.14 8.56 11.80
CA SER A 10 -4.86 9.75 12.27
C SER A 10 -3.88 10.78 12.83
N TYR A 11 -4.32 12.04 12.94
CA TYR A 11 -3.58 13.12 13.60
C TYR A 11 -2.92 12.69 14.93
N ARG A 12 -3.72 12.11 15.83
CA ARG A 12 -3.24 11.67 17.16
C ARG A 12 -2.24 10.53 17.07
N ALA A 13 -2.47 9.57 16.17
CA ALA A 13 -1.56 8.45 15.97
C ALA A 13 -0.20 8.94 15.46
N THR A 14 -0.21 9.85 14.47
CA THR A 14 1.00 10.43 13.89
C THR A 14 1.81 11.21 14.91
N VAL A 15 1.18 12.09 15.70
CA VAL A 15 1.86 12.83 16.79
C VAL A 15 2.51 11.86 17.77
N ASN A 16 1.77 10.83 18.20
CA ASN A 16 2.29 9.85 19.17
C ASN A 16 3.45 9.03 18.60
N SER A 17 3.36 8.58 17.35
CA SER A 17 4.44 7.83 16.70
C SER A 17 5.67 8.70 16.48
N LEU A 18 5.52 9.95 16.04
CA LEU A 18 6.64 10.88 15.90
C LEU A 18 7.30 11.19 17.25
N SER A 19 6.50 11.41 18.29
CA SER A 19 6.97 11.64 19.66
C SER A 19 7.79 10.45 20.17
N GLN A 20 7.26 9.23 20.03
CA GLN A 20 7.96 8.03 20.45
C GLN A 20 9.24 7.79 19.63
N PHE A 21 9.21 8.09 18.33
CA PHE A 21 10.34 7.89 17.44
C PHE A 21 11.49 8.85 17.73
N THR A 22 11.19 10.14 17.89
CA THR A 22 12.19 11.21 18.05
C THR A 22 12.57 11.49 19.50
N GLY A 23 11.74 11.07 20.45
CA GLY A 23 11.87 11.42 21.88
C GLY A 23 11.38 12.83 22.22
N VAL A 24 10.84 13.59 21.26
CA VAL A 24 10.25 14.91 21.49
C VAL A 24 8.85 14.76 22.08
N ASP A 25 8.49 15.59 23.05
CA ASP A 25 7.15 15.54 23.65
C ASP A 25 6.06 15.84 22.60
N ALA A 26 4.93 15.14 22.71
CA ALA A 26 3.81 15.30 21.79
C ALA A 26 3.28 16.74 21.74
N VAL A 27 3.20 17.43 22.90
CA VAL A 27 2.75 18.82 22.98
C VAL A 27 3.75 19.74 22.27
N ASP A 28 5.04 19.47 22.42
CA ASP A 28 6.10 20.24 21.76
C ASP A 28 6.05 20.08 20.24
N ILE A 29 5.81 18.87 19.73
CA ILE A 29 5.58 18.62 18.29
C ILE A 29 4.37 19.43 17.80
N GLU A 30 3.25 19.37 18.51
CA GLU A 30 2.04 20.11 18.11
C GLU A 30 2.24 21.63 18.12
N LEU A 31 2.99 22.15 19.10
CA LEU A 31 3.36 23.56 19.21
C LEU A 31 4.33 23.97 18.10
N PHE A 32 5.31 23.12 17.78
CA PHE A 32 6.23 23.34 16.67
C PHE A 32 5.47 23.51 15.36
N VAL A 33 4.58 22.56 15.02
CA VAL A 33 3.77 22.63 13.80
C VAL A 33 2.89 23.88 13.80
N HIS A 34 2.29 24.24 14.94
CA HIS A 34 1.45 25.44 15.04
C HIS A 34 2.25 26.74 14.84
N ARG A 35 3.45 26.85 15.42
CA ARG A 35 4.31 28.04 15.29
C ARG A 35 4.83 28.23 13.87
N ASN A 36 5.01 27.14 13.12
CA ASN A 36 5.50 27.15 11.75
C ASN A 36 4.37 26.98 10.70
N ALA A 37 3.11 27.18 11.09
CA ALA A 37 1.92 27.00 10.24
C ALA A 37 1.93 27.76 8.90
N TYR A 38 2.75 28.81 8.79
CA TYR A 38 2.87 29.67 7.60
C TYR A 38 4.28 29.67 7.01
N ASP A 39 5.21 28.90 7.56
CA ASP A 39 6.61 28.85 7.17
C ASP A 39 7.04 27.39 6.95
N TYR A 40 6.69 26.89 5.77
CA TYR A 40 6.79 25.48 5.36
C TYR A 40 8.19 25.07 4.90
N ASP A 41 9.07 26.04 4.64
CA ASP A 41 10.38 25.74 4.10
C ASP A 41 11.23 25.07 5.19
N SER A 42 11.84 23.93 4.87
CA SER A 42 12.77 23.21 5.75
C SER A 42 12.20 22.88 7.14
N LEU A 43 10.92 22.47 7.23
CA LEU A 43 10.31 22.06 8.51
C LEU A 43 11.04 20.88 9.17
N LEU A 44 11.55 19.94 8.37
CA LEU A 44 12.40 18.85 8.83
C LEU A 44 13.65 19.38 9.56
N ASP A 45 14.44 20.21 8.89
CA ASP A 45 15.67 20.80 9.45
C ASP A 45 15.37 21.62 10.70
N LYS A 46 14.30 22.43 10.68
CA LYS A 46 13.87 23.25 11.81
C LYS A 46 13.52 22.39 13.02
N LEU A 47 12.79 21.28 12.84
CA LEU A 47 12.45 20.38 13.94
C LEU A 47 13.72 19.72 14.50
N ILE A 48 14.58 19.20 13.62
CA ILE A 48 15.84 18.56 13.97
C ILE A 48 16.72 19.51 14.80
N HIS A 49 16.90 20.75 14.35
CA HIS A 49 17.69 21.75 15.04
C HIS A 49 17.07 22.23 16.35
N GLN A 50 15.76 22.49 16.38
CA GLN A 50 15.08 23.01 17.57
C GLN A 50 15.13 22.03 18.74
N TYR A 51 15.00 20.73 18.45
CA TYR A 51 14.96 19.68 19.48
C TYR A 51 16.23 18.84 19.56
N ASN A 52 17.28 19.21 18.82
CA ASN A 52 18.55 18.48 18.73
C ASN A 52 18.36 16.98 18.44
N ILE A 53 17.50 16.66 17.47
CA ILE A 53 17.22 15.27 17.09
C ILE A 53 18.46 14.69 16.40
N ASN A 54 19.05 13.64 16.99
CA ASN A 54 20.16 12.94 16.38
C ASN A 54 19.65 11.78 15.51
N LEU A 55 19.65 11.96 14.18
CA LEU A 55 19.20 10.94 13.22
C LEU A 55 19.96 9.62 13.35
N ASP A 56 21.26 9.66 13.67
CA ASP A 56 22.08 8.45 13.84
C ASP A 56 21.62 7.60 15.03
N SER A 57 20.95 8.21 16.01
CA SER A 57 20.44 7.51 17.20
C SER A 57 19.05 6.88 16.99
N LEU A 58 18.34 7.25 15.92
CA LEU A 58 17.01 6.74 15.63
C LEU A 58 17.09 5.32 15.09
N ASP A 59 16.54 4.35 15.83
CA ASP A 59 16.60 2.93 15.46
C ASP A 59 15.40 2.53 14.59
N ILE A 60 15.69 2.16 13.35
CA ILE A 60 14.68 1.71 12.38
C ILE A 60 14.73 0.19 12.10
N ARG A 61 15.63 -0.57 12.76
CA ARG A 61 15.88 -1.99 12.43
C ARG A 61 14.65 -2.89 12.64
N ASN A 62 13.83 -2.59 13.65
CA ASN A 62 12.58 -3.29 13.94
C ASN A 62 11.37 -2.35 13.86
N LEU A 63 11.39 -1.44 12.87
CA LEU A 63 10.32 -0.49 12.61
C LEU A 63 9.36 -1.05 11.55
N TYR A 64 8.07 -0.95 11.86
CA TYR A 64 6.98 -1.32 10.99
C TYR A 64 6.10 -0.11 10.70
N LEU A 65 5.52 -0.03 9.52
CA LEU A 65 4.45 0.91 9.21
C LEU A 65 3.11 0.20 9.34
N LYS A 66 2.17 0.83 10.06
CA LYS A 66 0.77 0.42 10.00
C LYS A 66 0.17 0.92 8.69
N THR A 67 -0.40 0.02 7.91
CA THR A 67 -1.02 0.34 6.63
C THR A 67 -2.35 -0.38 6.48
N ILE A 68 -3.18 0.12 5.57
CA ILE A 68 -4.51 -0.42 5.28
C ILE A 68 -4.55 -0.84 3.82
N GLN A 69 -4.90 -2.09 3.56
CA GLN A 69 -5.14 -2.58 2.20
C GLN A 69 -6.64 -2.78 1.99
N VAL A 70 -7.15 -2.32 0.84
CA VAL A 70 -8.54 -2.53 0.43
C VAL A 70 -8.60 -3.72 -0.52
N THR A 71 -9.40 -4.72 -0.19
CA THR A 71 -9.61 -5.88 -1.06
C THR A 71 -11.07 -6.26 -1.15
N THR A 72 -11.40 -7.03 -2.19
CA THR A 72 -12.70 -7.70 -2.32
C THR A 72 -12.47 -9.18 -2.56
N ASN A 73 -13.29 -10.02 -1.96
CA ASN A 73 -13.27 -11.46 -2.21
C ASN A 73 -14.63 -12.09 -1.87
N GLY A 74 -14.92 -13.23 -2.49
CA GLY A 74 -16.12 -14.02 -2.24
C GLY A 74 -15.91 -15.20 -1.29
N ASP A 75 -14.78 -15.25 -0.59
CA ASP A 75 -14.47 -16.34 0.35
C ASP A 75 -14.35 -15.88 1.81
N ASN A 76 -14.81 -14.67 2.13
CA ASN A 76 -14.79 -14.09 3.47
C ASN A 76 -13.39 -14.17 4.10
N CYS A 77 -12.38 -13.76 3.33
CA CYS A 77 -10.96 -13.75 3.68
C CYS A 77 -10.38 -15.13 4.04
N LYS A 78 -11.03 -16.25 3.67
CA LYS A 78 -10.48 -17.60 3.89
C LYS A 78 -9.10 -17.78 3.26
N SER A 79 -8.88 -17.24 2.06
CA SER A 79 -7.58 -17.25 1.40
C SER A 79 -6.52 -16.47 2.18
N ILE A 80 -6.88 -15.30 2.71
CA ILE A 80 -5.98 -14.44 3.48
C ILE A 80 -5.61 -15.12 4.81
N ASN A 81 -6.58 -15.69 5.51
CA ASN A 81 -6.34 -16.43 6.75
C ASN A 81 -5.47 -17.67 6.56
N LYS A 82 -5.44 -18.24 5.35
CA LYS A 82 -4.63 -19.42 5.02
C LYS A 82 -3.24 -19.07 4.54
N TYR A 83 -3.10 -18.00 3.75
CA TYR A 83 -1.88 -17.71 3.00
C TYR A 83 -1.22 -16.39 3.36
N GLY A 84 -1.81 -15.56 4.23
CA GLY A 84 -1.43 -14.16 4.39
C GLY A 84 -1.93 -13.30 3.22
N LEU A 85 -1.48 -12.04 3.17
CA LEU A 85 -1.75 -11.16 2.04
C LEU A 85 -0.70 -11.40 0.95
N LEU A 86 -1.16 -11.80 -0.24
CA LEU A 86 -0.32 -12.18 -1.37
C LEU A 86 -0.29 -11.06 -2.42
N ASN A 87 0.83 -10.94 -3.14
CA ASN A 87 0.87 -10.18 -4.38
C ASN A 87 -0.04 -10.82 -5.46
N THR A 88 -0.31 -10.09 -6.54
CA THR A 88 -1.27 -10.53 -7.57
C THR A 88 -0.89 -11.87 -8.20
N GLN A 89 0.39 -12.11 -8.48
CA GLN A 89 0.82 -13.36 -9.10
C GLN A 89 0.64 -14.55 -8.16
N GLU A 90 1.08 -14.43 -6.91
CA GLU A 90 0.96 -15.48 -5.91
C GLU A 90 -0.51 -15.77 -5.57
N ALA A 91 -1.36 -14.75 -5.55
CA ALA A 91 -2.80 -14.93 -5.39
C ALA A 91 -3.40 -15.78 -6.51
N ILE A 92 -2.93 -15.63 -7.75
CA ILE A 92 -3.41 -16.43 -8.90
C ILE A 92 -2.80 -17.85 -8.88
N LYS A 93 -1.55 -18.01 -8.44
CA LYS A 93 -0.85 -19.31 -8.40
C LYS A 93 -1.34 -20.23 -7.27
N LYS A 94 -1.85 -19.67 -6.16
CA LYS A 94 -2.39 -20.44 -5.03
C LYS A 94 -3.90 -20.64 -5.15
N ASP A 95 -4.44 -21.54 -4.34
CA ASP A 95 -5.88 -21.81 -4.27
C ASP A 95 -6.64 -20.67 -3.56
N THR A 96 -6.71 -19.51 -4.21
CA THR A 96 -7.44 -18.33 -3.71
C THR A 96 -8.78 -18.14 -4.40
N TYR A 97 -9.63 -17.27 -3.85
CA TYR A 97 -10.86 -16.86 -4.53
C TYR A 97 -10.59 -16.28 -5.93
N LEU A 98 -9.56 -15.43 -6.07
CA LEU A 98 -9.18 -14.85 -7.36
C LEU A 98 -8.82 -15.95 -8.38
N ALA A 99 -7.97 -16.90 -7.99
CA ALA A 99 -7.56 -18.00 -8.87
C ALA A 99 -8.75 -18.84 -9.35
N ARG A 100 -9.62 -19.26 -8.41
CA ARG A 100 -10.83 -20.03 -8.75
C ARG A 100 -11.79 -19.23 -9.63
N TYR A 101 -11.92 -17.93 -9.36
CA TYR A 101 -12.76 -17.04 -10.15
C TYR A 101 -12.27 -16.94 -11.60
N LEU A 102 -10.98 -16.66 -11.82
CA LEU A 102 -10.40 -16.59 -13.17
C LEU A 102 -10.61 -17.88 -13.94
N LYS A 103 -10.38 -19.03 -13.30
CA LYS A 103 -10.62 -20.35 -13.90
C LYS A 103 -12.10 -20.54 -14.29
N SER A 104 -13.04 -20.10 -13.45
CA SER A 104 -14.49 -20.16 -13.77
C SER A 104 -14.90 -19.29 -14.95
N LYS A 105 -14.05 -18.32 -15.33
CA LYS A 105 -14.23 -17.45 -16.50
C LYS A 105 -13.43 -17.90 -17.72
N GLU A 106 -12.84 -19.10 -17.67
CA GLU A 106 -11.96 -19.63 -18.73
C GLU A 106 -10.77 -18.68 -19.01
N ILE A 107 -10.26 -18.06 -17.93
CA ILE A 107 -9.06 -17.22 -17.96
C ILE A 107 -7.92 -18.01 -17.29
N GLU A 108 -6.85 -18.25 -18.04
CA GLU A 108 -5.63 -18.89 -17.54
C GLU A 108 -4.43 -17.97 -17.78
N ILE A 109 -3.56 -17.85 -16.78
CA ILE A 109 -2.37 -16.99 -16.85
C ILE A 109 -1.13 -17.89 -16.89
N ASP A 110 -0.33 -17.77 -17.94
CA ASP A 110 0.99 -18.40 -18.05
C ASP A 110 2.04 -17.35 -17.70
N PHE A 111 2.57 -17.42 -16.47
CA PHE A 111 3.56 -16.47 -15.97
C PHE A 111 4.94 -16.64 -16.62
N GLU A 112 5.28 -17.83 -17.12
CA GLU A 112 6.57 -18.09 -17.77
C GLU A 112 6.59 -17.54 -19.19
N LYS A 113 5.47 -17.70 -19.92
CA LYS A 113 5.31 -17.15 -21.27
C LYS A 113 4.76 -15.72 -21.31
N GLU A 114 4.48 -15.15 -20.14
CA GLU A 114 3.81 -13.85 -19.98
C GLU A 114 2.58 -13.71 -20.88
N SER A 115 1.63 -14.64 -20.74
CA SER A 115 0.43 -14.69 -21.59
C SER A 115 -0.84 -14.94 -20.81
N ILE A 116 -1.95 -14.47 -21.39
CA ILE A 116 -3.31 -14.66 -20.92
C ILE A 116 -4.04 -15.53 -21.95
N ASN A 117 -4.59 -16.66 -21.54
CA ASN A 117 -5.52 -17.43 -22.34
C ASN A 117 -6.95 -17.09 -21.90
N TYR A 118 -7.79 -16.63 -22.82
CA TYR A 118 -9.22 -16.41 -22.59
C TYR A 118 -10.03 -17.21 -23.60
N LYS A 119 -10.82 -18.19 -23.12
CA LYS A 119 -11.70 -19.05 -23.95
C LYS A 119 -10.97 -19.70 -25.13
N GLY A 120 -9.75 -20.18 -24.88
CA GLY A 120 -8.91 -20.85 -25.88
C GLY A 120 -8.08 -19.93 -26.76
N ARG A 121 -8.23 -18.60 -26.66
CA ARG A 121 -7.39 -17.64 -27.37
C ARG A 121 -6.28 -17.11 -26.47
N VAL A 122 -5.04 -17.23 -26.94
CA VAL A 122 -3.84 -16.80 -26.19
C VAL A 122 -3.41 -15.41 -26.63
N TYR A 123 -3.11 -14.56 -25.64
CA TYR A 123 -2.65 -13.19 -25.78
C TYR A 123 -1.29 -13.05 -25.11
N TYR A 124 -0.25 -12.68 -25.85
CA TYR A 124 1.14 -12.61 -25.35
C TYR A 124 1.56 -11.17 -25.14
N ARG A 125 2.07 -10.81 -23.95
CA ARG A 125 2.48 -9.44 -23.63
C ARG A 125 3.30 -8.76 -24.74
N SER A 126 4.28 -9.45 -25.30
CA SER A 126 5.18 -8.90 -26.33
C SER A 126 4.57 -8.73 -27.73
N LYS A 127 3.32 -9.16 -27.95
CA LYS A 127 2.68 -9.19 -29.27
C LYS A 127 1.31 -8.50 -29.32
N GLU A 128 0.82 -7.98 -28.19
CA GLU A 128 -0.52 -7.37 -28.14
C GLU A 128 -0.53 -5.92 -28.61
N ASN A 129 -1.32 -5.65 -29.65
CA ASN A 129 -1.59 -4.29 -30.12
C ASN A 129 -2.81 -3.65 -29.44
N SER A 130 -3.56 -4.43 -28.66
CA SER A 130 -4.71 -3.92 -27.91
C SER A 130 -4.26 -3.32 -26.59
N ARG A 131 -4.40 -1.98 -26.45
CA ARG A 131 -4.10 -1.26 -25.21
C ARG A 131 -4.77 -1.89 -23.98
N LYS A 132 -5.98 -2.43 -24.12
CA LYS A 132 -6.72 -3.02 -22.99
C LYS A 132 -6.10 -4.34 -22.53
N VAL A 133 -5.63 -5.16 -23.46
CA VAL A 133 -4.94 -6.41 -23.13
C VAL A 133 -3.55 -6.10 -22.58
N ASP A 134 -2.87 -5.10 -23.14
CA ASP A 134 -1.59 -4.61 -22.63
C ASP A 134 -1.67 -4.12 -21.17
N LEU A 135 -2.75 -3.44 -20.78
CA LEU A 135 -2.99 -3.06 -19.38
C LEU A 135 -3.12 -4.29 -18.46
N CYS A 136 -3.78 -5.36 -18.92
CA CYS A 136 -3.85 -6.62 -18.17
C CYS A 136 -2.45 -7.23 -18.00
N CYS A 137 -1.69 -7.31 -19.09
CA CYS A 137 -0.33 -7.85 -19.09
C CYS A 137 0.60 -7.01 -18.21
N THR A 138 0.51 -5.68 -18.27
CA THR A 138 1.26 -4.78 -17.39
C THR A 138 0.94 -5.05 -15.93
N LYS A 139 -0.35 -5.18 -15.57
CA LYS A 139 -0.76 -5.47 -14.20
C LYS A 139 -0.26 -6.83 -13.69
N LEU A 140 -0.18 -7.83 -14.56
CA LEU A 140 0.20 -9.20 -14.21
C LEU A 140 1.72 -9.43 -14.20
N PHE A 141 2.45 -8.81 -15.12
CA PHE A 141 3.85 -9.18 -15.42
C PHE A 141 4.86 -8.05 -15.16
N SER A 142 4.42 -6.82 -14.90
CA SER A 142 5.33 -5.74 -14.52
C SER A 142 5.61 -5.75 -13.01
N ILE A 143 6.91 -5.75 -12.66
CA ILE A 143 7.40 -5.73 -11.28
C ILE A 143 6.88 -4.57 -10.44
N MET A 144 6.46 -3.48 -11.10
CA MET A 144 5.90 -2.29 -10.46
C MET A 144 4.40 -2.38 -10.17
N HIS A 145 3.67 -3.34 -10.76
CA HIS A 145 2.19 -3.32 -10.75
C HIS A 145 1.53 -4.52 -10.08
N TYR A 146 2.18 -5.69 -10.06
CA TYR A 146 1.70 -6.85 -9.32
C TYR A 146 1.97 -6.87 -7.80
N PRO A 147 2.88 -6.06 -7.20
CA PRO A 147 3.09 -6.04 -5.75
C PRO A 147 1.83 -5.66 -4.97
N ILE A 148 1.91 -5.83 -3.66
CA ILE A 148 0.88 -5.36 -2.74
C ILE A 148 1.10 -3.87 -2.52
N ASN A 149 0.07 -3.07 -2.80
CA ASN A 149 0.03 -1.64 -2.48
C ASN A 149 -1.01 -1.42 -1.37
N ALA A 150 -0.69 -0.53 -0.44
CA ALA A 150 -1.54 -0.21 0.71
C ALA A 150 -1.51 1.30 1.00
N PHE A 151 -2.40 1.75 1.86
CA PHE A 151 -2.46 3.12 2.36
C PHE A 151 -1.74 3.21 3.70
N ILE A 152 -0.73 4.07 3.78
CA ILE A 152 -0.15 4.53 5.05
C ILE A 152 -1.11 5.53 5.70
N TYR A 153 -1.68 6.42 4.88
CA TYR A 153 -2.72 7.36 5.26
C TYR A 153 -3.76 7.50 4.15
N SER A 154 -5.02 7.67 4.53
CA SER A 154 -6.10 8.14 3.67
C SER A 154 -7.25 8.61 4.55
N ASP A 155 -7.88 9.74 4.19
CA ASP A 155 -9.11 10.20 4.86
C ASP A 155 -10.22 9.14 4.75
N ASN A 156 -10.30 8.49 3.58
CA ASN A 156 -11.20 7.37 3.34
C ASN A 156 -10.68 6.48 2.20
N VAL A 157 -10.04 5.37 2.57
CA VAL A 157 -9.50 4.36 1.63
C VAL A 157 -10.54 3.82 0.64
N LEU A 158 -11.83 3.88 0.97
CA LEU A 158 -12.92 3.39 0.11
C LEU A 158 -13.28 4.36 -1.02
N ASN A 159 -12.88 5.64 -0.90
CA ASN A 159 -13.11 6.67 -1.91
C ASN A 159 -12.00 6.70 -2.97
N TYR A 160 -10.96 5.86 -2.82
CA TYR A 160 -9.88 5.80 -3.79
C TYR A 160 -10.43 5.47 -5.20
N PRO A 161 -9.98 6.20 -6.25
CA PRO A 161 -10.46 5.98 -7.61
C PRO A 161 -10.30 4.53 -8.11
N GLY A 162 -11.10 4.14 -9.10
CA GLY A 162 -10.97 2.83 -9.74
C GLY A 162 -11.79 1.70 -9.09
N MET A 163 -12.79 2.07 -8.27
CA MET A 163 -13.79 1.14 -7.71
C MET A 163 -13.18 0.05 -6.83
N VAL A 164 -12.16 0.40 -6.03
CA VAL A 164 -11.45 -0.56 -5.15
C VAL A 164 -12.36 -1.22 -4.11
N ARG A 165 -13.48 -0.56 -3.75
CA ARG A 165 -14.53 -1.11 -2.89
C ARG A 165 -15.30 -2.24 -3.55
N GLU A 166 -15.35 -2.29 -4.87
CA GLU A 166 -16.19 -3.24 -5.62
C GLU A 166 -15.37 -4.36 -6.27
N ARG A 167 -14.11 -4.07 -6.65
CA ARG A 167 -13.23 -5.06 -7.28
C ARG A 167 -11.75 -4.68 -7.25
N PRO A 168 -10.83 -5.67 -7.38
CA PRO A 168 -9.45 -5.38 -7.70
C PRO A 168 -9.34 -4.78 -9.11
N GLU A 169 -8.34 -3.93 -9.33
CA GLU A 169 -8.04 -3.31 -10.63
C GLU A 169 -7.92 -4.34 -11.76
N LEU A 170 -7.25 -5.48 -11.50
CA LEU A 170 -7.07 -6.56 -12.48
C LEU A 170 -8.42 -7.05 -13.04
N ILE A 171 -9.46 -7.17 -12.21
CA ILE A 171 -10.79 -7.63 -12.65
C ILE A 171 -11.42 -6.61 -13.61
N GLY A 172 -11.23 -5.32 -13.37
CA GLY A 172 -11.66 -4.26 -14.28
C GLY A 172 -10.94 -4.32 -15.63
N ASN A 173 -9.62 -4.47 -15.58
CA ASN A 173 -8.78 -4.56 -16.78
C ASN A 173 -9.21 -5.78 -17.63
N LEU A 174 -9.39 -6.95 -17.01
CA LEU A 174 -9.85 -8.16 -17.69
C LEU A 174 -11.26 -7.98 -18.29
N ALA A 175 -12.16 -7.33 -17.57
CA ALA A 175 -13.52 -7.08 -18.06
C ALA A 175 -13.55 -6.11 -19.26
N GLU A 176 -12.68 -5.10 -19.25
CA GLU A 176 -12.53 -4.18 -20.38
C GLU A 176 -11.89 -4.83 -21.61
N ALA A 177 -10.90 -5.70 -21.38
CA ALA A 177 -10.17 -6.39 -22.44
C ALA A 177 -11.00 -7.49 -23.10
N PHE A 178 -11.82 -8.21 -22.32
CA PHE A 178 -12.42 -9.47 -22.77
C PHE A 178 -13.94 -9.49 -22.69
N ASP A 179 -14.54 -9.30 -21.51
CA ASP A 179 -15.99 -9.39 -21.30
C ASP A 179 -16.44 -8.67 -20.02
N LYS A 180 -17.38 -7.72 -20.16
CA LYS A 180 -17.97 -6.99 -19.04
C LYS A 180 -18.74 -7.85 -18.04
N SER A 181 -19.07 -9.10 -18.37
CA SER A 181 -19.61 -10.05 -17.39
C SER A 181 -18.61 -10.39 -16.28
N ILE A 182 -17.30 -10.34 -16.54
CA ILE A 182 -16.23 -10.62 -15.56
C ILE A 182 -16.29 -9.65 -14.38
N GLU A 183 -16.52 -8.37 -14.64
CA GLU A 183 -16.64 -7.35 -13.59
C GLU A 183 -17.98 -7.49 -12.84
N ARG A 184 -19.09 -7.58 -13.58
CA ARG A 184 -20.43 -7.68 -12.97
C ARG A 184 -20.58 -8.90 -12.06
N ASP A 185 -20.07 -10.05 -12.48
CA ASP A 185 -20.15 -11.28 -11.70
C ASP A 185 -19.23 -11.22 -10.47
N TRP A 186 -18.09 -10.54 -10.54
CA TRP A 186 -17.23 -10.36 -9.37
C TRP A 186 -17.94 -9.52 -8.30
N ILE A 187 -18.47 -8.36 -8.69
CA ILE A 187 -19.16 -7.43 -7.80
C ILE A 187 -20.33 -8.12 -7.09
N LYS A 188 -21.12 -8.91 -7.84
CA LYS A 188 -22.26 -9.64 -7.29
C LYS A 188 -21.87 -10.70 -6.24
N ASN A 189 -20.67 -11.28 -6.35
CA ASN A 189 -20.26 -12.46 -5.57
C ASN A 189 -19.11 -12.17 -4.60
N SER A 190 -18.76 -10.90 -4.38
CA SER A 190 -17.66 -10.51 -3.49
C SER A 190 -18.11 -9.49 -2.46
N GLN A 191 -17.34 -9.40 -1.37
CA GLN A 191 -17.51 -8.41 -0.33
C GLN A 191 -16.22 -7.62 -0.19
N CYS A 192 -16.35 -6.34 0.15
CA CYS A 192 -15.22 -5.47 0.50
C CYS A 192 -14.71 -5.70 1.92
N PHE A 193 -13.38 -5.72 2.06
CA PHE A 193 -12.68 -5.81 3.33
C PHE A 193 -11.55 -4.79 3.40
N LEU A 194 -11.33 -4.25 4.59
CA LEU A 194 -10.10 -3.55 4.93
C LEU A 194 -9.20 -4.49 5.71
N ILE A 195 -7.97 -4.67 5.23
CA ILE A 195 -6.95 -5.47 5.90
C ILE A 195 -5.97 -4.50 6.54
N VAL A 196 -5.99 -4.40 7.86
CA VAL A 196 -5.04 -3.57 8.62
C VAL A 196 -3.81 -4.42 8.88
N ILE A 197 -2.66 -3.96 8.44
CA ILE A 197 -1.41 -4.71 8.48
C ILE A 197 -0.28 -3.85 9.05
N LYS A 198 0.73 -4.50 9.62
CA LYS A 198 2.04 -3.90 9.88
C LYS A 198 3.06 -4.43 8.87
N VAL A 199 3.86 -3.55 8.29
CA VAL A 199 4.85 -3.90 7.26
C VAL A 199 6.21 -3.41 7.72
N ASN A 200 7.22 -4.29 7.74
CA ASN A 200 8.57 -3.86 8.09
C ASN A 200 9.09 -2.90 7.01
N ILE A 201 9.77 -1.83 7.38
CA ILE A 201 10.30 -0.87 6.40
C ILE A 201 11.27 -1.49 5.39
N ASN A 202 11.88 -2.64 5.72
CA ASN A 202 12.76 -3.36 4.81
C ASN A 202 12.03 -4.13 3.72
N ASP A 203 10.73 -4.35 3.90
CA ASP A 203 9.86 -5.01 2.93
C ASP A 203 9.20 -4.03 1.94
N LEU A 204 9.42 -2.72 2.13
CA LEU A 204 8.93 -1.66 1.25
C LEU A 204 9.93 -1.36 0.13
N ASP A 205 9.38 -1.03 -1.03
CA ASP A 205 10.11 -0.52 -2.18
C ASP A 205 10.50 0.96 -1.94
N TYR A 206 11.62 1.38 -2.53
CA TYR A 206 12.16 2.74 -2.38
C TYR A 206 11.15 3.82 -2.76
N THR A 207 10.25 3.53 -3.71
CA THR A 207 9.17 4.45 -4.15
C THR A 207 8.17 4.81 -3.04
N THR A 208 8.19 4.11 -1.91
CA THR A 208 7.46 4.54 -0.70
C THR A 208 8.07 5.79 -0.09
N PHE A 209 9.40 5.93 -0.17
CA PHE A 209 10.18 6.94 0.54
C PHE A 209 10.71 8.05 -0.36
N THR A 210 11.11 7.74 -1.59
CA THR A 210 11.69 8.72 -2.52
C THR A 210 11.49 8.27 -3.97
N ASP A 211 11.46 9.25 -4.89
CA ASP A 211 11.50 9.01 -6.33
C ASP A 211 12.95 8.80 -6.84
N ASN A 212 13.95 9.07 -6.00
CA ASN A 212 15.37 8.95 -6.33
C ASN A 212 15.95 7.63 -5.81
N LYS A 213 15.98 6.64 -6.69
CA LYS A 213 16.53 5.32 -6.37
C LYS A 213 18.00 5.35 -5.92
N VAL A 214 18.83 6.21 -6.53
CA VAL A 214 20.26 6.27 -6.22
C VAL A 214 20.47 6.76 -4.80
N GLU A 215 19.78 7.83 -4.42
CA GLU A 215 19.80 8.36 -3.05
C GLU A 215 19.36 7.31 -2.01
N PHE A 216 18.30 6.56 -2.30
CA PHE A 216 17.85 5.48 -1.41
C PHE A 216 18.86 4.35 -1.29
N GLU A 217 19.56 4.00 -2.37
CA GLU A 217 20.59 2.95 -2.35
C GLU A 217 21.87 3.42 -1.64
N ASP A 218 22.22 4.70 -1.74
CA ASP A 218 23.38 5.30 -1.11
C ASP A 218 23.19 5.46 0.41
N ASP A 219 22.03 5.94 0.88
CA ASP A 219 21.74 6.13 2.30
C ASP A 219 20.27 5.87 2.68
N LYS A 220 19.86 4.60 2.55
CA LYS A 220 18.53 4.13 2.95
C LYS A 220 18.13 4.59 4.35
N GLU A 221 19.05 4.54 5.31
CA GLU A 221 18.70 4.81 6.71
C GLU A 221 18.30 6.27 6.90
N ILE A 222 19.10 7.20 6.39
CA ILE A 222 18.78 8.63 6.49
C ILE A 222 17.50 8.94 5.72
N VAL A 223 17.36 8.47 4.48
CA VAL A 223 16.16 8.70 3.66
C VAL A 223 14.89 8.25 4.38
N VAL A 224 14.89 7.06 4.99
CA VAL A 224 13.70 6.57 5.71
C VAL A 224 13.43 7.39 6.98
N LYS A 225 14.47 7.76 7.74
CA LYS A 225 14.31 8.54 8.99
C LYS A 225 13.77 9.93 8.70
N GLU A 226 14.32 10.61 7.69
CA GLU A 226 13.86 11.92 7.23
C GLU A 226 12.44 11.84 6.72
N TRP A 227 12.13 10.86 5.87
CA TRP A 227 10.77 10.64 5.35
C TRP A 227 9.74 10.44 6.47
N LEU A 228 10.06 9.64 7.50
CA LEU A 228 9.16 9.42 8.64
C LEU A 228 8.84 10.73 9.38
N ILE A 229 9.85 11.57 9.59
CA ILE A 229 9.70 12.85 10.29
C ILE A 229 8.95 13.85 9.41
N GLU A 230 9.39 14.03 8.17
CA GLU A 230 8.83 14.98 7.21
C GLU A 230 7.34 14.68 6.95
N ARG A 231 7.00 13.43 6.60
CA ARG A 231 5.60 13.04 6.38
C ARG A 231 4.74 13.13 7.63
N SER A 232 5.33 12.95 8.81
CA SER A 232 4.60 13.17 10.06
C SER A 232 4.24 14.63 10.24
N ILE A 233 5.21 15.53 10.02
CA ILE A 233 5.00 16.97 10.14
C ILE A 233 3.94 17.44 9.13
N ASP A 234 4.06 17.03 7.86
CA ASP A 234 3.12 17.39 6.79
C ASP A 234 1.70 16.94 7.13
N LEU A 235 1.55 15.70 7.59
CA LEU A 235 0.25 15.14 7.93
C LEU A 235 -0.36 15.85 9.15
N ILE A 236 0.40 16.06 10.21
CA ILE A 236 -0.05 16.79 11.42
C ILE A 236 -0.46 18.20 11.02
N HIS A 237 0.33 18.85 10.20
CA HIS A 237 0.08 20.19 9.69
C HIS A 237 -1.25 20.27 8.94
N ASP A 238 -1.41 19.45 7.91
CA ASP A 238 -2.55 19.53 7.00
C ASP A 238 -3.86 19.11 7.69
N LEU A 239 -3.83 18.06 8.51
CA LEU A 239 -5.02 17.68 9.28
C LEU A 239 -5.44 18.75 10.29
N LYS A 240 -4.49 19.51 10.85
CA LYS A 240 -4.79 20.58 11.81
C LYS A 240 -5.30 21.85 11.13
N LEU A 241 -4.68 22.27 10.02
CA LEU A 241 -4.99 23.55 9.39
C LEU A 241 -6.01 23.45 8.26
N ARG A 242 -5.96 22.37 7.46
CA ARG A 242 -6.79 22.17 6.27
C ARG A 242 -7.95 21.21 6.55
N GLY A 243 -7.81 20.33 7.54
CA GLY A 243 -8.81 19.33 7.91
C GLY A 243 -8.84 18.12 6.97
N TRP A 244 -7.87 18.01 6.05
CA TRP A 244 -7.71 16.90 5.11
C TRP A 244 -6.22 16.81 4.71
N HIS A 245 -5.77 15.64 4.25
CA HIS A 245 -4.45 15.45 3.65
C HIS A 245 -4.57 14.43 2.49
N SER A 246 -3.69 14.51 1.51
CA SER A 246 -3.68 13.54 0.41
C SER A 246 -3.34 12.13 0.90
N ASP A 247 -3.78 11.11 0.15
CA ASP A 247 -3.40 9.74 0.44
C ASP A 247 -1.87 9.56 0.44
N ILE A 248 -1.36 8.75 1.36
CA ILE A 248 0.04 8.32 1.43
C ILE A 248 0.05 6.82 1.19
N TYR A 249 0.87 6.35 0.25
CA TYR A 249 0.89 4.96 -0.19
C TYR A 249 2.13 4.23 0.32
N ALA A 250 1.96 2.94 0.60
CA ALA A 250 3.05 1.98 0.79
C ALA A 250 3.11 1.07 -0.44
N TYR A 251 4.29 1.00 -1.04
CA TYR A 251 4.60 0.07 -2.13
C TYR A 251 5.48 -1.03 -1.57
N MET A 252 4.99 -2.27 -1.54
CA MET A 252 5.78 -3.40 -1.06
C MET A 252 6.71 -3.89 -2.16
N ASN A 253 7.86 -4.44 -1.76
CA ASN A 253 8.75 -5.14 -2.67
C ASN A 253 7.98 -6.24 -3.42
N SER A 254 8.30 -6.44 -4.69
CA SER A 254 7.52 -7.32 -5.58
C SER A 254 7.39 -8.77 -5.10
N LYS A 255 8.41 -9.29 -4.42
CA LYS A 255 8.42 -10.64 -3.86
C LYS A 255 7.84 -10.73 -2.44
N HIS A 256 7.50 -9.59 -1.84
CA HIS A 256 7.01 -9.55 -0.47
C HIS A 256 5.61 -10.16 -0.36
N LYS A 257 5.37 -10.74 0.80
CA LYS A 257 4.10 -11.28 1.25
C LYS A 257 3.94 -10.86 2.71
N VAL A 258 2.74 -10.41 3.06
CA VAL A 258 2.40 -10.14 4.46
C VAL A 258 1.99 -11.44 5.13
N GLU A 259 2.81 -11.90 6.07
CA GLU A 259 2.49 -13.07 6.91
C GLU A 259 1.30 -12.81 7.83
N LEU A 260 0.59 -13.87 8.23
CA LEU A 260 -0.64 -13.75 9.03
C LEU A 260 -0.42 -13.02 10.36
N GLU A 261 0.75 -13.20 10.98
CA GLU A 261 1.17 -12.51 12.21
C GLU A 261 1.31 -10.99 12.07
N ASN A 262 1.43 -10.51 10.83
CA ASN A 262 1.51 -9.09 10.50
C ASN A 262 0.16 -8.50 10.06
N ILE A 263 -0.90 -9.31 10.03
CA ILE A 263 -2.28 -8.85 9.86
C ILE A 263 -2.85 -8.52 11.24
N ILE A 264 -3.11 -7.24 11.47
CA ILE A 264 -3.63 -6.71 12.74
C ILE A 264 -5.14 -6.92 12.81
N ASP A 265 -5.86 -6.62 11.72
CA ASP A 265 -7.31 -6.71 11.69
C ASP A 265 -7.84 -6.95 10.27
N THR A 266 -9.05 -7.51 10.18
CA THR A 266 -9.79 -7.71 8.94
C THR A 266 -11.22 -7.22 9.13
N ILE A 267 -11.50 -6.05 8.58
CA ILE A 267 -12.77 -5.34 8.78
C ILE A 267 -13.65 -5.58 7.56
N LYS A 268 -14.77 -6.28 7.75
CA LYS A 268 -15.80 -6.43 6.72
C LYS A 268 -16.55 -5.12 6.55
N ILE A 269 -16.59 -4.59 5.33
CA ILE A 269 -17.36 -3.40 5.01
C ILE A 269 -18.77 -3.86 4.61
N ASN A 270 -19.77 -3.49 5.41
CA ASN A 270 -21.17 -3.67 5.04
C ASN A 270 -21.61 -2.50 4.15
N ASP A 271 -22.54 -2.79 3.24
CA ASP A 271 -23.21 -1.79 2.41
C ASP A 271 -24.18 -0.92 3.23
#